data_AF-T1A6A9-F1
#
_entry.id   AF-T1A6A9-F1
#
_cell.length_a   1.000
_cell.length_b   1.000
_cell.length_c   1.000
_cell.angle_alpha   90.00
_cell.angle_beta   90.00
_cell.angle_gamma   90.00
#
_symmetry.space_group_name_H-M   'P 1'
#
loop_
_entity.id
_entity.type
_entity.pdbx_description
1 polymer ?
#
loop_
_entity_poly.entity_id
_entity_poly.type
_entity_poly.pdbx_seq_one_letter_code
_entity_poly.pdbx_strand_id
1 'polypeptide(L)'
;MRASEARRLVQDGYEPVLKKSRWCLLKRSTNLTPKQRVKLRDVLRYNLQSVRAYLFKEYFQKFWDYDSPTWAGKFLDQWCAEVMRSKIDPLKKFVGT
;
A
#
# COMPACT_ATOMS: atom_id res chain seq x y z
N MET A 1 1.29 12.89 1.71
CA MET A 1 2.17 11.70 1.69
C MET A 1 2.85 11.47 0.34
N ARG A 2 2.23 10.85 -0.68
CA ARG A 2 2.96 10.46 -1.91
C ARG A 2 3.66 11.62 -2.65
N ALA A 3 3.02 12.79 -2.73
CA ALA A 3 3.61 13.95 -3.38
C ALA A 3 4.85 14.48 -2.63
N SER A 4 4.81 14.49 -1.29
CA SER A 4 5.96 14.88 -0.46
C SER A 4 7.08 13.84 -0.51
N GLU A 5 6.75 12.54 -0.51
CA GLU A 5 7.74 11.46 -0.71
C GLU A 5 8.44 11.55 -2.06
N ALA A 6 7.69 11.83 -3.13
CA ALA A 6 8.25 12.00 -4.47
C ALA A 6 9.20 13.19 -4.55
N ARG A 7 8.89 14.31 -3.90
CA ARG A 7 9.79 15.47 -3.81
C ARG A 7 11.06 15.14 -3.02
N ARG A 8 10.93 14.46 -1.88
CA ARG A 8 12.07 14.07 -1.05
C ARG A 8 13.02 13.14 -1.78
N LEU A 9 12.51 12.13 -2.50
CA LEU A 9 13.36 11.27 -3.33
C LEU A 9 14.22 12.05 -4.33
N VAL A 10 13.63 13.05 -4.98
CA VAL A 10 14.35 13.90 -5.94
C VAL A 10 15.38 14.79 -5.22
N GLN A 11 15.02 15.36 -4.07
CA GLN A 11 15.93 16.17 -3.26
C GLN A 11 17.14 15.37 -2.76
N ASP A 12 16.91 14.11 -2.39
CA ASP A 12 17.93 13.17 -1.92
C ASP A 12 18.77 12.58 -3.08
N GLY A 13 18.53 12.99 -4.33
CA GLY A 13 19.29 12.56 -5.51
C GLY A 13 18.89 11.18 -6.08
N TYR A 14 17.78 10.59 -5.60
CA TYR A 14 17.27 9.33 -6.14
C TYR A 14 16.45 9.55 -7.42
N GLU A 15 16.40 8.51 -8.25
CA GLU A 15 15.52 8.46 -9.42
C GLU A 15 14.05 8.67 -8.98
N PRO A 16 13.24 9.47 -9.70
CA PRO A 16 11.83 9.73 -9.39
C PRO A 16 10.92 8.51 -9.62
N VAL A 17 11.12 7.43 -8.85
CA VAL A 17 10.43 6.15 -9.01
C VAL A 17 8.92 6.22 -8.81
N LEU A 18 8.45 7.20 -8.02
CA LEU A 18 7.01 7.46 -7.82
C LEU A 18 6.34 8.21 -8.99
N LYS A 19 7.09 8.64 -10.01
CA LYS A 19 6.53 9.26 -11.22
C LYS A 19 5.78 8.20 -12.02
N LYS A 20 4.58 8.55 -12.51
CA LYS A 20 3.68 7.65 -13.26
C LYS A 20 3.30 6.34 -12.53
N SER A 21 3.47 6.25 -11.20
CA SER A 21 3.17 5.02 -10.43
C SER A 21 1.77 4.98 -9.80
N ARG A 22 0.95 6.04 -9.93
CA ARG A 22 -0.39 6.15 -9.29
C ARG A 22 -1.23 4.90 -9.49
N TRP A 23 -1.45 4.50 -10.75
CA TRP A 23 -2.29 3.35 -11.07
C TRP A 23 -1.64 2.01 -10.75
N CYS A 24 -0.30 1.97 -10.61
CA CYS A 24 0.41 0.76 -10.18
C CYS A 24 0.07 0.42 -8.72
N LEU A 25 -0.10 1.44 -7.87
CA LEU A 25 -0.44 1.27 -6.45
C LEU A 25 -1.95 1.11 -6.21
N LEU A 26 -2.79 1.73 -7.04
CA LEU A 26 -4.23 1.78 -6.77
C LEU A 26 -5.02 0.60 -7.37
N LYS A 27 -4.65 0.12 -8.55
CA LYS A 27 -5.37 -0.99 -9.18
C LYS A 27 -5.19 -2.29 -8.40
N ARG A 28 -6.14 -3.23 -8.58
CA ARG A 28 -5.95 -4.63 -8.18
C ARG A 28 -4.84 -5.26 -9.03
N SER A 29 -4.04 -6.14 -8.43
CA SER A 29 -2.91 -6.82 -9.09
C SER A 29 -3.29 -7.55 -10.39
N THR A 30 -4.52 -8.06 -10.47
CA THR A 30 -5.10 -8.69 -11.67
C THR A 30 -5.40 -7.71 -12.81
N ASN A 31 -5.62 -6.42 -12.49
CA ASN A 31 -6.02 -5.38 -13.46
C ASN A 31 -4.84 -4.52 -13.94
N LEU A 32 -3.62 -4.89 -13.56
CA LEU A 32 -2.40 -4.21 -13.98
C LEU A 32 -2.01 -4.59 -15.40
N THR A 33 -1.70 -3.59 -16.23
CA THR A 33 -1.07 -3.86 -17.53
C THR A 33 0.35 -4.39 -17.35
N PRO A 34 0.95 -5.09 -18.34
CA PRO A 34 2.32 -5.59 -18.24
C PRO A 34 3.33 -4.51 -17.86
N LYS A 35 3.23 -3.32 -18.48
CA LYS A 35 4.08 -2.16 -18.16
C LYS A 35 3.88 -1.68 -16.71
N GLN A 36 2.65 -1.68 -16.22
CA GLN A 36 2.34 -1.30 -14.83
C GLN A 36 2.91 -2.32 -13.83
N ARG A 37 2.88 -3.62 -14.15
CA ARG A 37 3.44 -4.68 -13.31
C ARG A 37 4.96 -4.54 -13.14
N VAL A 38 5.68 -4.26 -14.24
CA VAL A 38 7.12 -3.99 -14.19
C VAL A 38 7.41 -2.76 -13.32
N LYS A 39 6.71 -1.65 -13.58
CA LYS A 39 6.88 -0.42 -12.79
C LYS A 39 6.56 -0.62 -11.31
N LEU A 40 5.52 -1.39 -10.99
CA LEU A 40 5.17 -1.72 -9.62
C LEU A 40 6.33 -2.47 -8.95
N ARG A 41 6.91 -3.48 -9.60
CA ARG A 41 8.05 -4.23 -9.08
C ARG A 41 9.23 -3.31 -8.74
N ASP A 42 9.50 -2.31 -9.59
CA ASP A 42 10.57 -1.34 -9.33
C ASP A 42 10.26 -0.47 -8.12
N VAL A 43 9.01 0.00 -7.98
CA VAL A 43 8.57 0.84 -6.86
C VAL A 43 8.60 0.06 -5.54
N LEU A 44 8.23 -1.23 -5.53
CA LEU A 44 8.22 -2.07 -4.33
C LEU A 44 9.60 -2.32 -3.71
N ARG A 45 10.69 -2.04 -4.45
CA ARG A 45 12.06 -2.14 -3.92
C ARG A 45 12.41 -1.05 -2.92
N TYR A 46 11.59 0.00 -2.81
CA TYR A 46 11.87 1.16 -1.97
C TYR A 46 11.09 1.10 -0.66
N ASN A 47 11.72 1.54 0.43
CA ASN A 47 11.10 1.65 1.75
C ASN A 47 10.27 2.96 1.88
N LEU A 48 9.23 3.09 1.06
CA LEU A 48 8.34 4.25 1.03
C LEU A 48 7.05 3.98 1.81
N GLN A 49 6.50 5.00 2.45
CA GLN A 49 5.17 4.93 3.09
C GLN A 49 4.10 4.58 2.05
N SER A 50 4.18 5.12 0.83
CA SER A 50 3.29 4.75 -0.27
C SER A 50 3.36 3.26 -0.64
N VAL A 51 4.54 2.63 -0.53
CA VAL A 51 4.73 1.19 -0.75
C VAL A 51 4.12 0.39 0.40
N ARG A 52 4.40 0.77 1.64
CA ARG A 52 3.81 0.12 2.83
C ARG A 52 2.29 0.21 2.83
N ALA A 53 1.73 1.36 2.46
CA ALA A 53 0.29 1.53 2.33
C ALA A 53 -0.31 0.64 1.24
N TYR A 54 0.38 0.47 0.10
CA TYR A 54 -0.01 -0.49 -0.93
C TYR A 54 -0.01 -1.93 -0.39
N LEU A 55 1.02 -2.33 0.35
CA LEU A 55 1.10 -3.67 0.93
C LEU A 55 -0.03 -3.94 1.93
N PHE A 56 -0.39 -2.97 2.79
CA PHE A 56 -1.55 -3.09 3.67
C PHE A 56 -2.86 -3.27 2.89
N LYS A 57 -3.04 -2.53 1.80
CA LYS A 57 -4.21 -2.65 0.91
C LYS A 57 -4.29 -4.04 0.26
N GLU A 58 -3.17 -4.58 -0.23
CA GLU A 58 -3.14 -5.92 -0.82
C GLU A 58 -3.32 -7.00 0.24
N TYR A 59 -2.71 -6.86 1.41
CA TYR A 59 -2.88 -7.78 2.54
C TYR A 59 -4.36 -7.88 2.96
N PHE A 60 -5.07 -6.74 2.98
CA PHE A 60 -6.49 -6.69 3.31
C PHE A 60 -7.38 -7.47 2.32
N GLN A 61 -6.92 -7.73 1.08
CA GLN A 61 -7.74 -8.48 0.12
C GLN A 61 -8.07 -9.89 0.61
N LYS A 62 -7.20 -10.48 1.45
CA LYS A 62 -7.44 -11.80 2.07
C LYS A 62 -8.70 -11.85 2.93
N PHE A 63 -9.20 -10.71 3.40
CA PHE A 63 -10.43 -10.62 4.17
C PHE A 63 -11.61 -11.28 3.46
N TRP A 64 -11.68 -11.16 2.13
CA TRP A 64 -12.77 -11.69 1.31
C TRP A 64 -12.67 -13.19 1.02
N ASP A 65 -11.54 -13.81 1.37
CA ASP A 65 -11.29 -15.24 1.13
C ASP A 65 -11.69 -16.10 2.33
N TYR A 66 -12.17 -15.51 3.43
CA TYR A 66 -12.60 -16.24 4.64
C TYR A 66 -14.06 -16.69 4.55
N ASP A 67 -14.30 -17.98 4.74
CA ASP A 67 -15.67 -18.54 4.85
C ASP A 67 -16.26 -18.37 6.26
N SER A 68 -15.41 -18.32 7.29
CA SER A 68 -15.85 -18.23 8.69
C SER A 68 -15.86 -16.77 9.18
N PRO A 69 -17.02 -16.24 9.62
CA PRO A 69 -17.10 -14.89 10.18
C PRO A 69 -16.18 -14.67 11.38
N THR A 70 -15.99 -15.70 12.21
CA THR A 70 -15.10 -15.63 13.38
C THR A 70 -13.65 -15.42 12.97
N TRP A 71 -13.17 -16.11 11.93
CA TRP A 71 -11.80 -15.94 11.44
C TRP A 71 -11.62 -14.62 10.69
N ALA A 72 -12.61 -14.20 9.90
CA ALA A 72 -12.63 -12.90 9.26
C ALA A 72 -12.55 -11.75 10.28
N GLY A 73 -13.31 -11.86 11.39
CA GLY A 73 -13.27 -10.90 12.50
C GLY A 73 -11.89 -10.80 13.15
N LYS A 74 -11.27 -11.95 13.49
CA LYS A 74 -9.91 -11.99 14.03
C LYS A 74 -8.89 -11.35 13.08
N PHE A 75 -9.00 -11.63 11.78
CA PHE A 75 -8.16 -10.99 10.77
C PHE A 75 -8.34 -9.47 10.76
N LEU A 76 -9.59 -8.99 10.82
CA LEU A 76 -9.90 -7.57 10.82
C LEU A 76 -9.27 -6.86 12.03
N ASP A 77 -9.43 -7.43 13.23
CA ASP A 77 -8.84 -6.90 14.45
C ASP A 77 -7.31 -6.82 14.36
N GLN A 78 -6.68 -7.89 13.87
CA GLN A 78 -5.23 -7.93 13.66
C GLN A 78 -4.79 -6.87 12.65
N TRP A 79 -5.47 -6.77 11.50
CA TRP A 79 -5.14 -5.80 10.46
C TRP A 79 -5.26 -4.36 10.99
N CYS A 80 -6.33 -4.04 11.71
CA CYS A 80 -6.51 -2.74 12.35
C CYS A 80 -5.37 -2.43 13.34
N ALA A 81 -4.98 -3.39 14.17
CA ALA A 81 -3.87 -3.23 15.12
C ALA A 81 -2.52 -2.97 14.41
N GLU A 82 -2.22 -3.70 13.31
CA GLU A 82 -1.02 -3.50 12.51
C GLU A 82 -1.01 -2.13 11.81
N VAL A 83 -2.15 -1.71 11.26
CA VAL A 83 -2.30 -0.38 10.64
C VAL A 83 -2.05 0.73 11.66
N MET A 84 -2.57 0.60 12.88
CA MET A 84 -2.35 1.60 13.94
C MET A 84 -0.87 1.74 14.33
N ARG A 85 -0.08 0.67 14.21
CA ARG A 85 1.37 0.65 14.46
C ARG A 85 2.22 1.08 13.25
N SER A 86 1.63 1.21 12.06
CA SER A 86 2.35 1.41 10.80
C SER A 86 3.03 2.79 10.62
N LYS A 87 2.61 3.81 11.40
CA LYS A 87 2.98 5.23 11.19
C LYS A 87 2.58 5.78 9.81
N ILE A 88 1.43 5.33 9.29
CA ILE A 88 0.85 5.78 8.02
C ILE A 88 -0.45 6.53 8.32
N ASP A 89 -0.37 7.86 8.54
CA ASP A 89 -1.50 8.64 9.07
C ASP A 89 -2.82 8.51 8.30
N PRO A 90 -2.84 8.50 6.94
CA PRO A 90 -4.08 8.29 6.20
C PRO A 90 -4.75 6.93 6.49
N LEU A 91 -3.97 5.86 6.67
CA LEU A 91 -4.51 4.53 6.99
C LEU A 91 -4.98 4.46 8.44
N LYS A 92 -4.24 5.07 9.36
CA LYS A 92 -4.66 5.18 10.77
C LYS A 92 -5.99 5.92 10.89
N LYS A 93 -6.13 7.03 10.17
CA LYS A 93 -7.38 7.80 10.12
C LYS A 93 -8.54 6.95 9.61
N PHE A 94 -8.31 6.12 8.59
CA PHE A 94 -9.33 5.22 8.06
C PHE A 94 -9.82 4.17 9.07
N VAL A 95 -8.92 3.62 9.89
CA VAL A 95 -9.28 2.63 10.94
C VAL A 95 -9.95 3.28 12.14
N GLY A 96 -9.55 4.48 12.51
CA GLY A 96 -10.08 5.19 13.68
C GLY A 96 -11.33 6.05 13.45
N THR A 97 -11.87 6.05 12.22
CA THR A 97 -13.17 6.67 11.87
C THR A 97 -14.30 5.66 11.94
#